data_AF-A0A7W0N1N3-F1
#
_entry.id   AF-A0A7W0N1N3-F1
#
_cell.length_a   1.000
_cell.length_b   1.000
_cell.length_c   1.000
_cell.angle_alpha   90.00
_cell.angle_beta   90.00
_cell.angle_gamma   90.00
#
_symmetry.space_group_name_H-M   'P 1'
#
loop_
_entity.id
_entity.type
_entity.pdbx_description
1 polymer ?
#
loop_
_entity_poly.entity_id
_entity_poly.type
_entity_poly.pdbx_seq_one_letter_code
_entity_poly.pdbx_strand_id
1 'polypeptide(L)' 'MTTEPRHEQLRSFVLGGLLGASAAIAAARRRRLPPRRRETVAGLSAFEGAPCYREAVERDEVDARTP' A
#
# COMPACT_ATOMS: atom_id res chain seq x y z
N MET A 1 22.98 9.19 -26.22
CA MET A 1 22.00 8.11 -26.48
C MET A 1 22.74 6.80 -26.22
N THR A 2 22.67 6.32 -24.98
CA THR A 2 23.44 5.17 -24.52
C THR A 2 22.86 3.90 -25.16
N THR A 3 23.64 3.21 -25.98
CA THR A 3 23.29 1.88 -26.49
C THR A 3 23.53 0.86 -25.38
N GLU A 4 22.59 0.79 -24.44
CA GLU A 4 22.59 -0.24 -23.40
C GLU A 4 22.34 -1.62 -24.03
N PRO A 5 23.01 -2.68 -23.56
CA PRO A 5 22.84 -4.02 -24.08
C PRO A 5 21.37 -4.44 -23.90
N ARG A 6 20.74 -4.94 -24.97
CA ARG A 6 19.30 -5.32 -25.02
C ARG A 6 18.83 -6.22 -23.86
N HIS A 7 19.77 -6.95 -23.27
CA HIS A 7 19.57 -7.81 -22.12
C HIS A 7 19.31 -7.06 -20.81
N GLU A 8 19.88 -5.87 -20.63
CA GLU A 8 19.73 -5.05 -19.43
C GLU A 8 18.33 -4.42 -19.37
N GLN A 9 17.82 -3.95 -20.51
CA GLN A 9 16.44 -3.48 -20.64
C GLN A 9 15.44 -4.62 -20.36
N LEU A 10 15.70 -5.82 -20.91
CA LEU A 10 14.85 -6.99 -20.66
C LEU A 10 14.79 -7.35 -19.17
N ARG A 11 15.93 -7.29 -18.46
CA ARG A 11 15.99 -7.51 -17.02
C ARG A 11 15.18 -6.47 -16.24
N SER A 12 15.30 -5.20 -16.58
CA SER A 12 14.51 -4.14 -15.94
C SER A 12 13.01 -4.33 -16.13
N PHE A 13 12.58 -4.78 -17.31
CA PHE A 13 11.17 -5.12 -17.56
C PHE A 13 10.70 -6.32 -16.72
N VAL A 14 11.50 -7.39 -16.64
CA VAL A 14 11.15 -8.56 -15.82
C VAL A 14 11.10 -8.20 -14.34
N LEU A 15 12.08 -7.44 -13.86
CA LEU A 15 12.12 -6.97 -12.48
C LEU A 15 10.93 -6.07 -12.16
N GLY A 16 10.61 -5.10 -13.03
CA GLY A 16 9.44 -4.24 -12.89
C GLY A 16 8.12 -5.02 -12.89
N GLY A 17 7.99 -6.00 -13.79
CA GLY A 17 6.83 -6.88 -13.84
C GLY A 17 6.67 -7.73 -12.57
N LEU A 18 7.78 -8.26 -12.05
CA LEU A 18 7.77 -9.09 -10.84
C LEU A 18 7.46 -8.27 -9.59
N LEU A 19 7.99 -7.04 -9.50
CA LEU A 19 7.68 -6.09 -8.43
C LEU A 19 6.19 -5.70 -8.46
N GLY A 20 5.67 -5.36 -9.64
CA GLY A 20 4.26 -4.99 -9.83
C GLY A 20 3.30 -6.14 -9.51
N ALA A 21 3.61 -7.35 -9.96
CA ALA A 21 2.83 -8.55 -9.64
C ALA A 21 2.84 -8.85 -8.14
N SER A 22 3.99 -8.73 -7.47
CA SER A 22 4.12 -8.93 -6.03
C SER A 22 3.31 -7.90 -5.23
N ALA A 23 3.35 -6.62 -5.64
CA ALA A 23 2.57 -5.55 -5.03
C ALA A 23 1.06 -5.79 -5.21
N ALA A 24 0.62 -6.18 -6.41
CA ALA A 24 -0.78 -6.51 -6.68
C ALA A 24 -1.28 -7.68 -5.81
N ILE A 25 -0.47 -8.74 -5.67
CA ILE A 25 -0.79 -9.89 -4.81
C ILE A 25 -0.84 -9.47 -3.34
N ALA A 26 0.10 -8.67 -2.87
CA ALA A 26 0.12 -8.16 -1.50
C ALA A 26 -1.11 -7.28 -1.21
N ALA A 27 -1.48 -6.39 -2.13
CA ALA A 27 -2.68 -5.57 -2.02
C ALA A 27 -3.96 -6.41 -2.00
N ALA A 28 -4.06 -7.42 -2.88
CA ALA A 28 -5.18 -8.35 -2.90
C ALA A 28 -5.29 -9.16 -1.61
N ARG A 29 -4.17 -9.63 -1.05
CA ARG A 29 -4.12 -10.30 0.26
C ARG A 29 -4.53 -9.37 1.40
N ARG A 30 -4.04 -8.12 1.40
CA ARG A 30 -4.37 -7.10 2.41
C ARG A 30 -5.86 -6.76 2.40
N ARG A 31 -6.50 -6.74 1.24
CA ARG A 31 -7.96 -6.55 1.11
C ARG A 31 -8.79 -7.73 1.64
N ARG A 32 -8.25 -8.96 1.55
CA ARG A 32 -8.94 -10.19 2.01
C ARG A 32 -8.75 -10.43 3.50
N LEU A 33 -7.68 -9.93 4.10
CA LEU A 33 -7.50 -9.99 5.54
C LEU A 33 -8.51 -9.03 6.18
N PRO A 34 -9.26 -9.45 7.21
CA PRO A 34 -10.00 -8.49 8.01
C PRO A 34 -9.01 -7.41 8.46
N PRO A 35 -9.38 -6.11 8.38
CA PRO A 35 -8.52 -5.05 8.85
C PRO A 35 -8.07 -5.46 10.24
N ARG A 36 -6.76 -5.69 10.41
CA ARG A 36 -6.18 -6.00 11.71
C ARG A 36 -6.62 -4.82 12.57
N ARG A 37 -7.62 -5.04 13.42
CA ARG A 37 -8.18 -4.05 14.32
C ARG A 37 -6.95 -3.56 15.07
N ARG A 38 -6.45 -2.37 14.70
CA ARG A 38 -5.30 -1.76 15.37
C ARG A 38 -5.66 -1.89 16.83
N GLU A 39 -4.86 -2.59 17.62
CA GLU A 39 -5.13 -2.72 19.05
C GLU A 39 -4.98 -1.32 19.61
N THR A 40 -6.11 -0.62 19.67
CA THR A 40 -6.21 0.72 20.21
C THR A 40 -5.84 0.58 21.67
N VAL A 41 -4.76 1.23 22.07
CA VAL A 41 -4.37 1.33 23.47
C VAL A 41 -5.61 1.77 24.26
N ALA A 42 -5.95 1.00 25.30
CA ALA A 42 -7.19 1.19 26.05
C ALA A 42 -7.34 2.66 26.48
N GLY A 43 -8.48 3.28 26.13
CA GLY A 43 -8.78 4.70 26.39
C GLY A 43 -8.70 5.62 25.17
N LEU A 44 -7.97 5.26 24.11
CA LEU A 44 -7.93 6.07 22.87
C LEU A 44 -9.10 5.78 21.93
N SER A 45 -9.84 4.70 22.15
CA SER A 45 -11.04 4.35 21.36
C SER A 45 -12.17 5.37 21.50
N ALA A 46 -12.19 6.17 22.56
CA ALA A 46 -13.15 7.26 22.73
C ALA A 46 -12.94 8.38 21.69
N PHE A 47 -11.70 8.57 21.22
CA PHE A 47 -11.36 9.62 20.25
C PHE A 47 -11.57 9.18 18.80
N GLU A 48 -11.72 7.89 18.54
CA GLU A 48 -11.97 7.36 17.19
C GLU A 48 -13.36 7.73 16.64
N GLY A 49 -14.28 8.13 17.53
CA GLY A 49 -15.59 8.65 17.14
C GLY A 49 -15.58 10.12 16.72
N ALA A 50 -14.48 10.85 16.96
CA ALA A 50 -14.40 12.26 16.60
C ALA A 50 -14.41 12.43 15.07
N PRO A 51 -15.10 13.45 14.53
CA PRO A 51 -15.12 13.72 13.09
C PRO A 51 -13.68 13.89 12.55
N CYS A 52 -12.88 14.75 13.21
CA CYS A 52 -11.48 15.01 12.85
C CYS A 52 -10.61 13.77 12.74
N TYR A 53 -10.89 12.73 13.53
CA TYR A 53 -10.17 11.46 13.45
C TYR A 53 -10.56 10.68 12.20
N ARG A 54 -11.86 10.62 11.87
CA ARG A 54 -12.34 9.92 10.67
C ARG A 54 -11.79 10.55 9.38
N GLU A 55 -11.75 11.87 9.32
CA GLU A 55 -11.17 12.57 8.17
C GLU A 55 -9.66 12.32 8.03
N ALA A 56 -8.93 12.21 9.15
CA ALA A 56 -7.51 11.86 9.14
C ALA A 56 -7.28 10.41 8.64
N VAL A 57 -8.09 9.46 9.12
CA VAL A 57 -8.02 8.05 8.67
C VAL A 57 -8.34 7.93 7.18
N GLU A 58 -9.35 8.65 6.69
CA GLU A 58 -9.71 8.64 5.27
C GLU A 58 -8.59 9.18 4.38
N ARG A 59 -7.89 10.24 4.81
CA ARG A 59 -6.71 10.77 4.10
C ARG A 59 -5.56 9.75 4.05
N ASP A 60 -5.25 9.13 5.18
CA ASP A 60 -4.21 8.08 5.26
C ASP A 60 -4.53 6.91 4.30
N GLU A 61 -5.81 6.54 4.15
CA GLU A 61 -6.23 5.49 3.22
C GLU A 61 -6.12 5.89 1.76
N VAL A 62 -6.34 7.16 1.43
CA VAL A 62 -6.15 7.71 0.08
C VAL A 62 -4.68 7.79 -0.27
N ASP A 63 -3.85 8.28 0.65
CA ASP A 63 -2.39 8.34 0.48
C ASP A 63 -1.80 6.94 0.31
N ALA A 64 -2.23 5.97 1.12
CA ALA A 64 -1.79 4.58 0.99
C ALA A 64 -2.25 3.88 -0.31
N ARG A 65 -3.23 4.46 -1.03
CA ARG A 65 -3.77 3.93 -2.30
C ARG A 65 -3.09 4.58 -3.52
N THR A 66 -2.46 5.73 -3.35
CA THR A 66 -1.80 6.47 -4.43
C THR A 66 -0.31 6.10 -4.43
N PRO A 67 0.19 5.35 -5.43
CA PRO A 67 1.59 4.95 -5.52
C PRO A 67 2.53 6.11 -5.87
#